data_AF-A0A0P9CMZ8-F1
#
_entry.id   AF-A0A0P9CMZ8-F1
#
_cell.length_a   1.000
_cell.length_b   1.000
_cell.length_c   1.000
_cell.angle_alpha   90.00
_cell.angle_beta   90.00
_cell.angle_gamma   90.00
#
_symmetry.space_group_name_H-M   'P 1'
#
loop_
_entity.id
_entity.type
_entity.pdbx_description
1 polymer ?
#
loop_
_entity_poly.entity_id
_entity_poly.type
_entity_poly.pdbx_seq_one_letter_code
_entity_poly.pdbx_strand_id
1 'polypeptide(L)'
;AQTEESDQHFLTRLGRKIGAVVAPKDGHLLVTQRHSGKTAKGEPMPTIHVNLTNLLSDSAYYVRLKPRSKYSKFIANWEDHATGTTKQVILETGVKGPSFPLRDSFQNEAEARKAATAKQREMRAGEGELSVEILGDPTARAEAPIKVVGVAPDADGDWISSTVTHTWDFGENGGATTTVDAQYGMEKDEDDNDTKPKPAAKKTAATGSGEYVSVLDR
;
A
#
# COMPACT_ATOMS: atom_id res chain seq x y z
N ALA A 1 10.27 6.52 24.88
CA ALA A 1 11.50 7.33 24.98
C ALA A 1 12.17 7.33 23.61
N GLN A 2 12.44 8.52 23.04
CA GLN A 2 13.26 8.68 21.85
C GLN A 2 14.69 8.89 22.35
N THR A 3 15.40 7.80 22.57
CA THR A 3 16.80 7.83 22.99
C THR A 3 17.53 6.94 22.00
N GLU A 4 18.47 7.53 21.25
CA GLU A 4 19.30 6.89 20.22
C GLU A 4 18.65 6.54 18.86
N GLU A 5 17.59 7.25 18.42
CA GLU A 5 17.10 7.14 17.03
C GLU A 5 17.55 8.35 16.20
N SER A 6 18.09 8.11 14.99
CA SER A 6 18.37 9.17 14.00
C SER A 6 17.08 9.78 13.46
N ASP A 7 17.07 11.07 13.11
CA ASP A 7 15.93 11.77 12.51
C ASP A 7 15.36 11.04 11.29
N GLN A 8 16.23 10.46 10.45
CA GLN A 8 15.81 9.67 9.30
C GLN A 8 15.06 8.39 9.71
N HIS A 9 15.56 7.71 10.74
CA HIS A 9 14.89 6.54 11.30
C HIS A 9 13.53 6.92 11.92
N PHE A 10 13.49 8.02 12.65
CA PHE A 10 12.26 8.53 13.25
C PHE A 10 11.19 8.82 12.18
N LEU A 11 11.55 9.56 11.12
CA LEU A 11 10.64 9.92 10.04
C LEU A 11 10.15 8.70 9.25
N THR A 12 11.03 7.76 8.95
CA THR A 12 10.64 6.53 8.22
C THR A 12 9.77 5.61 9.09
N ARG A 13 10.02 5.53 10.39
CA ARG A 13 9.18 4.80 11.35
C ARG A 13 7.81 5.46 11.49
N LEU A 14 7.75 6.78 11.61
CA LEU A 14 6.50 7.54 11.66
C LEU A 14 5.69 7.33 10.38
N GLY A 15 6.34 7.42 9.21
CA GLY A 15 5.75 7.13 7.92
C GLY A 15 5.13 5.73 7.88
N ARG A 16 5.88 4.69 8.27
CA ARG A 16 5.36 3.31 8.36
C ARG A 16 4.14 3.20 9.27
N LYS A 17 4.13 3.89 10.42
CA LYS A 17 3.00 3.87 11.38
C LYS A 17 1.70 4.39 10.75
N ILE A 18 1.79 5.47 9.96
CA ILE A 18 0.62 6.12 9.35
C ILE A 18 0.35 5.69 7.90
N GLY A 19 1.14 4.76 7.35
CA GLY A 19 1.03 4.32 5.95
C GLY A 19 1.53 5.33 4.93
N ALA A 20 2.48 6.18 5.31
CA ALA A 20 3.14 7.13 4.43
C ALA A 20 4.56 6.69 4.06
N VAL A 21 5.02 7.16 2.91
CA VAL A 21 6.42 7.15 2.49
C VAL A 21 6.99 8.52 2.77
N VAL A 22 8.13 8.54 3.48
CA VAL A 22 8.87 9.76 3.77
C VAL A 22 10.22 9.68 3.09
N ALA A 23 10.48 10.57 2.13
CA ALA A 23 11.71 10.55 1.35
C ALA A 23 12.20 11.98 1.04
N PRO A 24 13.49 12.29 1.26
CA PRO A 24 14.08 13.52 0.77
C PRO A 24 14.26 13.43 -0.75
N LYS A 25 13.67 14.34 -1.51
CA LYS A 25 13.85 14.47 -2.97
C LYS A 25 13.91 15.95 -3.34
N ASP A 26 14.90 16.32 -4.15
CA ASP A 26 15.05 17.68 -4.70
C ASP A 26 15.01 18.78 -3.63
N GLY A 27 15.71 18.59 -2.50
CA GLY A 27 15.71 19.54 -1.38
C GLY A 27 14.41 19.59 -0.55
N HIS A 28 13.41 18.77 -0.88
CA HIS A 28 12.13 18.72 -0.19
C HIS A 28 11.94 17.38 0.53
N LEU A 29 11.23 17.40 1.67
CA LEU A 29 10.78 16.19 2.33
C LEU A 29 9.40 15.80 1.81
N LEU A 30 9.33 14.75 0.99
CA LEU A 30 8.07 14.25 0.46
C LEU A 30 7.41 13.32 1.48
N VAL A 31 6.12 13.54 1.73
CA VAL A 31 5.26 12.66 2.52
C VAL A 31 4.06 12.27 1.66
N THR A 32 4.13 11.09 1.06
CA THR A 32 3.05 10.56 0.22
C THR A 32 2.40 9.36 0.87
N GLN A 33 1.15 9.08 0.52
CA GLN A 33 0.53 7.83 0.93
C GLN A 33 1.23 6.68 0.21
N ARG A 34 1.63 5.66 0.97
CA ARG A 34 2.30 4.49 0.42
C ARG A 34 1.37 3.73 -0.52
N HIS A 35 1.91 3.28 -1.64
CA HIS A 35 1.21 2.52 -2.67
C HIS A 35 0.02 3.29 -3.27
N SER A 36 0.08 4.62 -3.32
CA SER A 36 -1.00 5.44 -3.90
C SER A 36 -0.86 5.71 -5.39
N GLY A 37 0.34 5.51 -5.97
CA GLY A 37 0.61 5.88 -7.36
C GLY A 37 0.50 7.39 -7.63
N LYS A 38 0.50 8.22 -6.58
CA LYS A 38 0.27 9.67 -6.64
C LYS A 38 1.52 10.43 -6.17
N THR A 39 1.76 11.59 -6.77
CA THR A 39 2.78 12.53 -6.33
C THR A 39 2.38 13.21 -5.02
N ALA A 40 3.28 14.00 -4.41
CA ALA A 40 2.96 14.80 -3.22
C ALA A 40 1.85 15.84 -3.45
N LYS A 41 1.56 16.20 -4.71
CA LYS A 41 0.43 17.07 -5.08
C LYS A 41 -0.86 16.30 -5.36
N GLY A 42 -0.84 14.97 -5.26
CA GLY A 42 -1.99 14.10 -5.58
C GLY A 42 -2.13 13.75 -7.07
N GLU A 43 -1.24 14.24 -7.93
CA GLU A 43 -1.25 13.94 -9.36
C GLU A 43 -0.81 12.49 -9.63
N PRO A 44 -1.38 11.79 -10.63
CA PRO A 44 -0.96 10.43 -10.95
C PRO A 44 0.51 10.41 -11.41
N MET A 45 1.26 9.43 -10.91
CA MET A 45 2.64 9.19 -11.35
C MET A 45 2.65 8.56 -12.76
N PRO A 46 3.72 8.79 -13.55
CA PRO A 46 3.86 8.17 -14.87
C PRO A 46 3.86 6.65 -14.73
N THR A 47 3.01 5.98 -15.50
CA THR A 47 2.93 4.51 -15.51
C THR A 47 4.10 3.91 -16.25
N ILE A 48 4.78 2.96 -15.62
CA ILE A 48 5.82 2.15 -16.23
C ILE A 48 5.14 1.02 -17.00
N HIS A 49 5.31 0.98 -18.31
CA HIS A 49 4.80 -0.11 -19.12
C HIS A 49 5.87 -1.18 -19.28
N VAL A 50 5.52 -2.45 -19.03
CA VAL A 50 6.43 -3.59 -19.22
C VAL A 50 5.79 -4.56 -20.19
N ASN A 51 6.51 -4.92 -21.24
CA ASN A 51 6.10 -5.85 -22.28
C ASN A 51 7.32 -6.59 -22.85
N LEU A 52 7.09 -7.58 -23.70
CA LEU A 52 8.18 -8.41 -24.24
C LEU A 52 9.18 -7.62 -25.10
N THR A 53 8.78 -6.48 -25.68
CA THR A 53 9.65 -5.66 -26.54
C THR A 53 10.57 -4.71 -25.78
N ASN A 54 10.25 -4.38 -24.53
CA ASN A 54 11.08 -3.51 -23.70
C ASN A 54 11.80 -4.24 -22.57
N LEU A 55 11.53 -5.52 -22.38
CA LEU A 55 12.29 -6.40 -21.51
C LEU A 55 13.69 -6.62 -22.11
N LEU A 56 14.74 -6.63 -21.29
CA LEU A 56 16.10 -6.82 -21.80
C LEU A 56 16.32 -8.21 -22.42
N SER A 57 15.65 -9.22 -21.89
CA SER A 57 15.63 -10.58 -22.41
C SER A 57 14.39 -11.30 -21.93
N ASP A 58 14.04 -12.42 -22.57
CA ASP A 58 12.90 -13.27 -22.17
C ASP A 58 12.98 -13.76 -20.71
N SER A 59 14.18 -13.75 -20.11
CA SER A 59 14.43 -14.13 -18.72
C SER A 59 14.73 -12.95 -17.79
N ALA A 60 14.63 -11.71 -18.26
CA ALA A 60 14.91 -10.51 -17.47
C ALA A 60 13.71 -10.11 -16.58
N TYR A 61 13.05 -11.11 -16.00
CA TYR A 61 12.02 -10.93 -14.98
C TYR A 61 12.09 -12.04 -13.93
N TYR A 62 11.63 -11.70 -12.73
CA TYR A 62 11.44 -12.61 -11.62
C TYR A 62 10.11 -12.28 -10.96
N VAL A 63 9.25 -13.27 -10.78
CA VAL A 63 7.98 -13.10 -10.08
C VAL A 63 7.82 -14.14 -8.99
N ARG A 64 7.33 -13.70 -7.83
CA ARG A 64 7.01 -14.55 -6.69
C ARG A 64 5.66 -14.17 -6.12
N LEU A 65 4.68 -15.02 -6.35
CA LEU A 65 3.36 -14.91 -5.75
C LEU A 65 3.34 -15.67 -4.42
N LYS A 66 2.94 -14.97 -3.35
CA LYS A 66 2.75 -15.51 -2.00
C LYS A 66 1.24 -15.54 -1.74
N PRO A 67 0.55 -16.68 -1.98
CA PRO A 67 -0.85 -16.82 -1.60
C PRO A 67 -0.96 -16.90 -0.07
N ARG A 68 -0.78 -15.78 0.62
CA ARG A 68 -1.01 -15.69 2.06
C ARG A 68 -2.51 -15.62 2.33
N SER A 69 -2.88 -16.03 3.54
CA SER A 69 -4.25 -15.94 4.04
C SER A 69 -4.72 -14.49 3.95
N LYS A 70 -5.75 -14.25 3.13
CA LYS A 70 -6.41 -12.96 3.07
C LYS A 70 -7.04 -12.67 4.43
N TYR A 71 -6.75 -11.53 5.02
CA TYR A 71 -7.34 -11.13 6.31
C TYR A 71 -8.72 -10.52 6.09
N SER A 72 -9.70 -10.96 6.88
CA SER A 72 -11.08 -10.46 6.77
C SER A 72 -11.29 -9.14 7.48
N LYS A 73 -10.58 -8.93 8.60
CA LYS A 73 -10.73 -7.75 9.44
C LYS A 73 -9.38 -7.26 9.93
N PHE A 74 -9.15 -5.96 9.94
CA PHE A 74 -8.04 -5.31 10.64
C PHE A 74 -8.59 -4.56 11.86
N ILE A 75 -8.11 -4.90 13.04
CA ILE A 75 -8.61 -4.34 14.31
C ILE A 75 -7.53 -3.44 14.90
N ALA A 76 -7.83 -2.17 15.12
CA ALA A 76 -6.93 -1.20 15.75
C ALA A 76 -7.55 -0.64 17.03
N ASN A 77 -6.76 -0.56 18.09
CA ASN A 77 -7.21 -0.02 19.39
C ASN A 77 -6.82 1.44 19.51
N TRP A 78 -7.66 2.27 20.11
CA TRP A 78 -7.34 3.65 20.43
C TRP A 78 -7.88 4.05 21.80
N GLU A 79 -7.23 5.04 22.42
CA GLU A 79 -7.61 5.57 23.72
C GLU A 79 -8.49 6.80 23.56
N ASP A 80 -9.69 6.75 24.14
CA ASP A 80 -10.55 7.91 24.25
C ASP A 80 -10.15 8.73 25.48
N HIS A 81 -9.42 9.82 25.25
CA HIS A 81 -8.98 10.75 26.30
C HIS A 81 -10.13 11.40 27.05
N ALA A 82 -11.34 11.48 26.47
CA ALA A 82 -12.50 12.05 27.15
C ALA A 82 -13.11 11.09 28.17
N THR A 83 -13.09 9.77 27.88
CA THR A 83 -13.72 8.75 28.73
C THR A 83 -12.72 7.87 29.47
N GLY A 84 -11.42 7.95 29.16
CA GLY A 84 -10.37 7.11 29.72
C GLY A 84 -10.49 5.63 29.33
N THR A 85 -11.20 5.32 28.24
CA THR A 85 -11.48 3.94 27.82
C THR A 85 -10.83 3.61 26.49
N THR A 86 -10.39 2.36 26.33
CA THR A 86 -9.89 1.84 25.06
C THR A 86 -11.05 1.44 24.16
N LYS A 87 -11.11 2.00 22.96
CA LYS A 87 -12.09 1.68 21.91
C LYS A 87 -11.40 1.01 20.73
N GLN A 88 -12.17 0.33 19.89
CA GLN A 88 -11.66 -0.41 18.73
C GLN A 88 -12.24 0.13 17.43
N VAL A 89 -11.41 0.20 16.40
CA VAL A 89 -11.81 0.39 15.01
C VAL A 89 -11.62 -0.93 14.28
N ILE A 90 -12.65 -1.37 13.58
CA ILE A 90 -12.63 -2.59 12.77
C ILE A 90 -12.77 -2.19 11.31
N LEU A 91 -11.78 -2.52 10.48
CA LEU A 91 -11.86 -2.41 9.03
C LEU A 91 -12.15 -3.78 8.45
N GLU A 92 -13.26 -3.92 7.74
CA GLU A 92 -13.62 -5.14 7.03
C GLU A 92 -13.17 -5.06 5.57
N THR A 93 -12.55 -6.13 5.07
CA THR A 93 -12.01 -6.19 3.71
C THR A 93 -12.93 -6.90 2.72
N GLY A 94 -14.06 -7.44 3.20
CA GLY A 94 -15.01 -8.21 2.39
C GLY A 94 -14.56 -9.62 2.00
N VAL A 95 -13.34 -10.04 2.36
CA VAL A 95 -12.83 -11.40 2.10
C VAL A 95 -13.01 -12.31 3.32
N LYS A 96 -13.16 -13.62 3.10
CA LYS A 96 -13.17 -14.60 4.19
C LYS A 96 -11.75 -14.88 4.67
N GLY A 97 -11.56 -14.89 5.98
CA GLY A 97 -10.26 -15.15 6.59
C GLY A 97 -10.20 -14.74 8.07
N PRO A 98 -9.02 -14.86 8.71
CA PRO A 98 -8.83 -14.45 10.10
C PRO A 98 -8.84 -12.92 10.26
N SER A 99 -9.08 -12.46 11.48
CA SER A 99 -8.86 -11.07 11.88
C SER A 99 -7.38 -10.83 12.21
N PHE A 100 -6.88 -9.64 11.89
CA PHE A 100 -5.54 -9.18 12.21
C PHE A 100 -5.60 -8.04 13.22
N PRO A 101 -5.31 -8.28 14.51
CA PRO A 101 -5.21 -7.22 15.49
C PRO A 101 -3.87 -6.48 15.35
N LEU A 102 -3.93 -5.15 15.27
CA LEU A 102 -2.77 -4.29 15.41
C LEU A 102 -2.33 -4.29 16.88
N ARG A 103 -1.02 -4.42 17.10
CA ARG A 103 -0.43 -4.53 18.44
C ARG A 103 -0.37 -3.17 19.15
N ASP A 104 -0.31 -2.09 18.38
CA ASP A 104 -0.17 -0.73 18.91
C ASP A 104 -1.53 -0.12 19.29
N SER A 105 -1.54 0.69 20.35
CA SER A 105 -2.65 1.56 20.72
C SER A 105 -2.44 2.96 20.14
N PHE A 106 -3.50 3.59 19.62
CA PHE A 106 -3.47 4.90 18.98
C PHE A 106 -4.15 5.98 19.82
N GLN A 107 -3.86 7.25 19.54
CA GLN A 107 -4.34 8.37 20.36
C GLN A 107 -5.77 8.81 20.03
N ASN A 108 -6.28 8.43 18.86
CA ASN A 108 -7.63 8.75 18.42
C ASN A 108 -8.11 7.74 17.36
N GLU A 109 -9.42 7.75 17.11
CA GLU A 109 -10.08 6.88 16.13
C GLU A 109 -9.52 7.04 14.71
N ALA A 110 -9.26 8.29 14.29
CA ALA A 110 -8.80 8.60 12.94
C ALA A 110 -7.40 8.03 12.66
N GLU A 111 -6.49 8.10 13.63
CA GLU A 111 -5.15 7.52 13.56
C GLU A 111 -5.22 5.99 13.51
N ALA A 112 -6.05 5.38 14.37
CA ALA A 112 -6.28 3.94 14.36
C ALA A 112 -6.81 3.44 13.01
N ARG A 113 -7.78 4.16 12.43
CA ARG A 113 -8.34 3.82 11.11
C ARG A 113 -7.29 3.95 10.00
N LYS A 114 -6.48 5.01 10.01
CA LYS A 114 -5.39 5.19 9.03
C LYS A 114 -4.35 4.08 9.14
N ALA A 115 -3.94 3.73 10.36
CA ALA A 115 -2.98 2.66 10.60
C ALA A 115 -3.52 1.28 10.18
N ALA A 116 -4.79 1.00 10.45
CA ALA A 116 -5.42 -0.25 10.00
C ALA A 116 -5.50 -0.32 8.46
N THR A 117 -5.87 0.78 7.79
CA THR A 117 -5.92 0.85 6.32
C THR A 117 -4.52 0.73 5.70
N ALA A 118 -3.52 1.33 6.35
CA ALA A 118 -2.12 1.19 5.97
C ALA A 118 -1.67 -0.27 6.07
N LYS A 119 -2.03 -0.96 7.17
CA LYS A 119 -1.65 -2.35 7.40
C LYS A 119 -2.32 -3.31 6.40
N GLN A 120 -3.57 -3.04 6.05
CA GLN A 120 -4.27 -3.75 4.99
C GLN A 120 -3.53 -3.64 3.66
N ARG A 121 -3.17 -2.42 3.25
CA ARG A 121 -2.42 -2.19 2.00
C ARG A 121 -1.03 -2.83 2.02
N GLU A 122 -0.30 -2.72 3.13
CA GLU A 122 1.01 -3.36 3.29
C GLU A 122 0.90 -4.89 3.14
N MET A 123 -0.09 -5.52 3.79
CA MET A 123 -0.28 -6.97 3.71
C MET A 123 -0.65 -7.43 2.30
N ARG A 124 -1.53 -6.68 1.61
CA ARG A 124 -1.86 -6.96 0.21
C ARG A 124 -0.66 -6.77 -0.70
N ALA A 125 0.15 -5.74 -0.47
CA ALA A 125 1.33 -5.50 -1.29
C ALA A 125 2.36 -6.62 -1.18
N GLY A 126 2.47 -7.23 0.01
CA GLY A 126 3.31 -8.41 0.23
C GLY A 126 2.82 -9.72 -0.41
N GLU A 127 1.66 -9.75 -1.10
CA GLU A 127 1.13 -10.94 -1.78
C GLU A 127 1.89 -11.29 -3.07
N GLY A 128 2.61 -10.34 -3.65
CA GLY A 128 3.38 -10.55 -4.86
C GLY A 128 4.64 -9.69 -4.87
N GLU A 129 5.70 -10.25 -5.42
CA GLU A 129 6.99 -9.61 -5.60
C GLU A 129 7.41 -9.82 -7.06
N LEU A 130 7.71 -8.72 -7.74
CA LEU A 130 8.11 -8.70 -9.14
C LEU A 130 9.42 -7.92 -9.25
N SER A 131 10.39 -8.44 -9.98
CA SER A 131 11.59 -7.71 -10.37
C SER A 131 11.74 -7.84 -11.88
N VAL A 132 11.92 -6.72 -12.58
CA VAL A 132 12.04 -6.68 -14.04
C VAL A 132 13.21 -5.80 -14.45
N GLU A 133 13.89 -6.19 -15.52
CA GLU A 133 14.91 -5.37 -16.17
C GLU A 133 14.42 -4.96 -17.55
N ILE A 134 14.26 -3.65 -17.74
CA ILE A 134 13.76 -3.06 -18.98
C ILE A 134 14.77 -2.10 -19.61
N LEU A 135 14.61 -1.89 -20.92
CA LEU A 135 15.31 -0.83 -21.65
C LEU A 135 15.13 0.50 -20.91
N GLY A 136 16.22 1.27 -20.82
CA GLY A 136 16.31 2.45 -19.97
C GLY A 136 15.11 3.38 -20.09
N ASP A 137 14.36 3.49 -19.01
CA ASP A 137 13.25 4.42 -18.83
C ASP A 137 13.64 5.48 -17.78
N PRO A 138 14.00 6.71 -18.19
CA PRO A 138 14.37 7.78 -17.28
C PRO A 138 13.17 8.42 -16.58
N THR A 139 11.93 8.04 -16.93
CA THR A 139 10.69 8.53 -16.30
C THR A 139 10.22 7.62 -15.17
N ALA A 140 10.70 6.38 -15.11
CA ALA A 140 10.40 5.43 -14.05
C ALA A 140 10.84 5.98 -12.67
N ARG A 141 9.96 5.87 -11.67
CA ARG A 141 10.20 6.34 -10.30
C ARG A 141 9.66 5.30 -9.32
N ALA A 142 10.20 5.27 -8.10
CA ALA A 142 9.58 4.52 -7.00
C ALA A 142 8.18 5.07 -6.69
N GLU A 143 7.26 4.20 -6.26
CA GLU A 143 5.82 4.43 -6.05
C GLU A 143 5.01 4.65 -7.34
N ALA A 144 5.61 4.49 -8.52
CA ALA A 144 4.90 4.59 -9.78
C ALA A 144 4.07 3.32 -10.07
N PRO A 145 2.87 3.46 -10.68
CA PRO A 145 2.15 2.30 -11.20
C PRO A 145 2.96 1.61 -12.30
N ILE A 146 2.93 0.29 -12.31
CA ILE A 146 3.52 -0.54 -13.36
C ILE A 146 2.40 -1.37 -13.98
N LYS A 147 2.39 -1.45 -15.31
CA LYS A 147 1.47 -2.30 -16.06
C LYS A 147 2.27 -3.30 -16.89
N VAL A 148 2.18 -4.56 -16.51
CA VAL A 148 2.85 -5.68 -17.19
C VAL A 148 1.87 -6.35 -18.14
N VAL A 149 2.24 -6.48 -19.41
CA VAL A 149 1.39 -7.08 -20.45
C VAL A 149 2.21 -7.99 -21.37
N GLY A 150 1.79 -9.25 -21.47
CA GLY A 150 2.34 -10.20 -22.44
C GLY A 150 3.75 -10.67 -22.11
N VAL A 151 4.19 -10.57 -20.85
CA VAL A 151 5.47 -11.12 -20.39
C VAL A 151 5.26 -12.57 -19.96
N ALA A 152 4.39 -12.79 -18.97
CA ALA A 152 4.04 -14.12 -18.50
C ALA A 152 2.72 -14.08 -17.71
N PRO A 153 1.89 -15.14 -17.72
CA PRO A 153 0.59 -15.13 -17.05
C PRO A 153 0.62 -14.88 -15.53
N ASP A 154 1.75 -15.13 -14.89
CA ASP A 154 1.99 -14.91 -13.46
C ASP A 154 2.53 -13.51 -13.13
N ALA A 155 3.19 -12.86 -14.10
CA ALA A 155 3.71 -11.50 -13.99
C ALA A 155 2.75 -10.44 -14.54
N ASP A 156 1.87 -10.79 -15.48
CA ASP A 156 0.94 -9.88 -16.11
C ASP A 156 -0.07 -9.30 -15.11
N GLY A 157 -0.26 -7.97 -15.12
CA GLY A 157 -1.14 -7.28 -14.20
C GLY A 157 -0.66 -5.88 -13.80
N ASP A 158 -1.34 -5.34 -12.79
CA ASP A 158 -1.04 -4.04 -12.19
C ASP A 158 -0.16 -4.22 -10.95
N TRP A 159 0.96 -3.51 -10.92
CA TRP A 159 1.94 -3.54 -9.83
C TRP A 159 2.30 -2.11 -9.42
N ILE A 160 2.94 -1.93 -8.27
CA ILE A 160 3.53 -0.66 -7.86
C ILE A 160 5.03 -0.85 -7.67
N SER A 161 5.83 0.06 -8.21
CA SER A 161 7.27 0.06 -8.03
C SER A 161 7.63 0.39 -6.58
N SER A 162 8.45 -0.45 -5.95
CA SER A 162 9.07 -0.14 -4.65
C SER A 162 10.44 0.49 -4.83
N THR A 163 11.23 -0.02 -5.78
CA THR A 163 12.59 0.44 -6.06
C THR A 163 12.77 0.55 -7.56
N VAL A 164 13.42 1.63 -8.00
CA VAL A 164 13.82 1.82 -9.39
C VAL A 164 15.29 2.18 -9.40
N THR A 165 16.08 1.40 -10.14
CA THR A 165 17.53 1.59 -10.31
C THR A 165 17.80 1.85 -11.78
N HIS A 166 18.37 3.01 -12.09
CA HIS A 166 18.81 3.35 -13.44
C HIS A 166 20.31 3.12 -13.55
N THR A 167 20.72 2.37 -14.56
CA THR A 167 22.12 2.11 -14.88
C THR A 167 22.42 2.68 -16.25
N TRP A 168 23.51 3.45 -16.35
CA TRP A 168 24.02 3.97 -17.62
C TRP A 168 25.43 3.46 -17.84
N ASP A 169 25.62 2.69 -18.90
CA ASP A 169 26.94 2.28 -19.40
C ASP A 169 27.28 3.12 -20.64
N PHE A 170 28.41 3.82 -20.60
CA PHE A 170 28.91 4.70 -21.65
C PHE A 170 30.01 4.05 -22.52
N GLY A 171 30.24 2.74 -22.37
CA GLY A 171 31.14 1.98 -23.23
C GLY A 171 30.66 1.83 -24.67
N GLU A 172 31.49 1.26 -25.54
CA GLU A 172 31.23 1.13 -26.99
C GLU A 172 30.00 0.29 -27.34
N ASN A 173 29.62 -0.65 -26.46
CA ASN A 173 28.37 -1.43 -26.50
C ASN A 173 27.48 -1.16 -25.27
N GLY A 174 27.70 -0.04 -24.58
CA GLY A 174 26.96 0.35 -23.39
C GLY A 174 25.54 0.82 -23.73
N GLY A 175 24.67 0.82 -22.72
CA GLY A 175 23.30 1.25 -22.86
C GLY A 175 22.72 1.76 -21.54
N ALA A 176 21.48 2.25 -21.61
CA ALA A 176 20.69 2.57 -20.43
C ALA A 176 19.79 1.38 -20.08
N THR A 177 19.84 0.92 -18.83
CA THR A 177 18.93 -0.10 -18.31
C THR A 177 18.23 0.41 -17.06
N THR A 178 17.00 -0.03 -16.85
CA THR A 178 16.24 0.26 -15.64
C THR A 178 15.80 -1.05 -15.01
N THR A 179 16.25 -1.30 -13.78
CA THR A 179 15.74 -2.38 -12.94
C THR A 179 14.62 -1.85 -12.07
N VAL A 180 13.47 -2.50 -12.10
CA VAL A 180 12.29 -2.14 -11.32
C VAL A 180 11.90 -3.30 -10.42
N ASP A 181 11.99 -3.09 -9.11
CA ASP A 181 11.39 -3.97 -8.12
C ASP A 181 10.01 -3.45 -7.76
N ALA A 182 9.06 -4.35 -7.70
CA ALA A 182 7.64 -4.05 -7.57
C ALA A 182 6.95 -5.01 -6.62
N GLN A 183 5.88 -4.50 -6.02
CA GLN A 183 5.01 -5.23 -5.13
C GLN A 183 3.60 -5.25 -5.71
N TYR A 184 2.83 -6.25 -5.30
CA TYR A 184 1.45 -6.36 -5.74
C TYR A 184 0.66 -5.13 -5.31
N GLY A 185 -0.33 -4.75 -6.10
CA GLY A 185 -1.37 -3.84 -5.62
C GLY A 185 -1.51 -2.61 -6.47
N MET A 186 -2.67 -2.50 -7.08
CA MET A 186 -3.48 -1.31 -6.98
C MET A 186 -4.83 -1.78 -6.44
N GLU A 187 -5.35 -1.16 -5.38
CA GLU A 187 -6.80 -1.02 -5.35
C GLU A 187 -7.09 0.08 -6.36
N LYS A 188 -8.11 -0.10 -7.20
CA LYS A 188 -8.77 1.09 -7.73
C LYS A 188 -9.32 1.79 -6.50
N ASP A 189 -8.73 2.92 -6.13
CA ASP A 189 -9.35 3.85 -5.20
C ASP A 189 -10.72 4.22 -5.84
N GLU A 190 -11.80 3.56 -5.44
CA GLU A 190 -13.16 4.08 -5.65
C GLU A 190 -13.36 5.18 -4.62
N ASP A 191 -12.81 6.38 -4.83
CA ASP A 191 -13.18 7.54 -4.03
C ASP A 191 -13.05 8.82 -4.87
N ASP A 192 -14.19 9.28 -5.41
CA ASP A 192 -14.62 10.70 -5.53
C ASP A 192 -15.92 10.82 -6.36
N ASN A 193 -17.03 10.25 -5.88
CA ASN A 193 -18.34 10.73 -6.35
C ASN A 193 -19.40 10.66 -5.24
N ASP A 194 -19.30 11.59 -4.30
CA ASP A 194 -20.43 12.04 -3.51
C ASP A 194 -21.32 12.91 -4.42
N THR A 195 -22.09 12.31 -5.34
CA THR A 195 -23.31 12.85 -6.00
C THR A 195 -23.86 11.86 -7.05
N LYS A 196 -24.82 11.00 -6.67
CA LYS A 196 -26.13 10.69 -7.33
C LYS A 196 -26.70 9.30 -6.95
N PRO A 197 -28.03 9.10 -7.09
CA PRO A 197 -28.85 8.63 -5.99
C PRO A 197 -29.00 7.10 -5.93
N LYS A 198 -29.23 6.67 -4.69
CA LYS A 198 -29.57 5.32 -4.24
C LYS A 198 -30.64 4.64 -5.13
N PRO A 199 -30.39 3.47 -5.73
CA PRO A 199 -31.45 2.65 -6.27
C PRO A 199 -32.26 2.04 -5.12
N ALA A 200 -33.58 2.13 -5.23
CA ALA A 200 -34.55 1.64 -4.26
C ALA A 200 -34.72 0.12 -4.28
N ALA A 201 -35.36 -0.38 -3.21
CA ALA A 201 -35.85 -1.74 -2.93
C ALA A 201 -34.84 -2.66 -2.20
N LYS A 202 -35.17 -3.37 -1.11
CA LYS A 202 -36.46 -3.82 -0.56
C LYS A 202 -36.36 -3.97 0.96
N LYS A 203 -37.44 -3.67 1.68
CA LYS A 203 -37.57 -3.92 3.13
C LYS A 203 -37.60 -5.44 3.40
N THR A 204 -36.74 -5.90 4.30
CA THR A 204 -36.98 -7.10 5.11
C THR A 204 -36.63 -6.75 6.55
N ALA A 205 -37.63 -6.83 7.42
CA ALA A 205 -37.55 -6.58 8.85
C ALA A 205 -36.99 -7.80 9.60
N ALA A 206 -36.13 -7.57 10.60
CA ALA A 206 -36.17 -8.23 11.92
C ALA A 206 -34.94 -7.82 12.78
N THR A 207 -35.24 -6.99 13.79
CA THR A 207 -34.86 -7.06 15.22
C THR A 207 -33.47 -7.55 15.67
N GLY A 208 -32.80 -6.71 16.48
CA GLY A 208 -31.86 -7.18 17.52
C GLY A 208 -30.67 -6.25 17.77
N SER A 209 -30.87 -5.16 18.52
CA SER A 209 -29.79 -4.32 19.06
C SER A 209 -29.06 -5.04 20.19
N GLY A 210 -27.79 -5.36 20.00
CA GLY A 210 -26.91 -5.92 21.02
C GLY A 210 -25.68 -5.03 21.23
N GLU A 211 -25.75 -4.22 22.28
CA GLU A 211 -24.64 -3.47 22.85
C GLU A 211 -23.68 -4.44 23.55
N TYR A 212 -22.40 -4.45 23.18
CA TYR A 212 -21.38 -5.27 23.85
C TYR A 212 -20.45 -4.36 24.67
N VAL A 213 -20.65 -4.37 25.99
CA VAL A 213 -19.71 -3.85 26.97
C VAL A 213 -18.97 -5.05 27.57
N SER A 214 -17.67 -5.20 27.30
CA SER A 214 -16.86 -6.19 28.01
C SER A 214 -16.44 -5.62 29.36
N VAL A 215 -17.11 -6.04 30.43
CA VAL A 215 -16.60 -5.90 31.79
C VAL A 215 -15.62 -7.06 32.00
N LEU A 216 -14.34 -6.75 32.23
CA LEU A 216 -13.41 -7.71 32.80
C LEU A 216 -13.77 -7.89 34.28
N ASP A 217 -14.17 -9.09 34.66
CA ASP A 217 -14.16 -9.52 36.06
C ASP A 217 -12.74 -10.00 36.44
N ARG A 218 -12.43 -9.81 37.72
CA ARG A 218 -11.10 -9.78 38.38
C ARG A 218 -10.09 -10.87 38.05
#